data_AF-A0A968JM94-F1
#
_entry.id   AF-A0A968JM94-F1
#
_cell.length_a   1.000
_cell.length_b   1.000
_cell.length_c   1.000
_cell.angle_alpha   90.00
_cell.angle_beta   90.00
_cell.angle_gamma   90.00
#
_symmetry.space_group_name_H-M   'P 1'
#
loop_
_entity.id
_entity.type
_entity.pdbx_description
1 polymer ?
#
loop_
_entity_poly.entity_id
_entity_poly.type
_entity_poly.pdbx_seq_one_letter_code
_entity_poly.pdbx_strand_id
1 'polypeptide(L)'
;MYHSLRGHVVWVMLDSLPIALLVIIMSAYYLHKVYHKWFLTAGIVTLPFILISAGYYLFKLDVADKPNLGYFAMGIPIIFSLILYLYSTHWKNWRYNAGAICFILAAILFRIIDNKFDVSFLFMGTHWLWHIFSTFSAHLLLIFIYLDDKRLAIRNKYTESMQIGDSFSRSRTA
;
A
#
# COMPACT_ATOMS: atom_id res chain seq x y z
N MET A 1 1.37 -13.66 17.37
CA MET A 1 2.38 -14.74 17.54
C MET A 1 3.78 -14.20 17.82
N TYR A 2 4.29 -13.20 17.08
CA TYR A 2 5.63 -12.62 17.36
C TYR A 2 5.77 -12.05 18.79
N HIS A 3 4.75 -11.34 19.29
CA HIS A 3 4.79 -10.72 20.63
C HIS A 3 4.90 -11.70 21.80
N SER A 4 4.53 -12.98 21.62
CA SER A 4 4.60 -13.98 22.68
C SER A 4 5.81 -14.92 22.58
N LEU A 5 6.58 -14.90 21.47
CA LEU A 5 7.63 -15.89 21.17
C LEU A 5 8.96 -15.23 20.76
N ARG A 6 9.34 -14.11 21.41
CA ARG A 6 10.49 -13.22 21.12
C ARG A 6 11.90 -13.86 20.96
N GLY A 7 12.03 -15.17 20.82
CA GLY A 7 13.30 -15.91 20.81
C GLY A 7 13.90 -16.26 19.44
N HIS A 8 13.20 -16.10 18.30
CA HIS A 8 13.74 -16.57 17.00
C HIS A 8 13.49 -15.62 15.83
N VAL A 9 14.50 -15.44 14.97
CA VAL A 9 14.48 -14.57 13.77
C VAL A 9 13.32 -14.90 12.82
N VAL A 10 12.90 -16.16 12.78
CA VAL A 10 11.77 -16.64 11.97
C VAL A 10 10.48 -15.91 12.35
N TRP A 11 10.24 -15.62 13.63
CA TRP A 11 9.03 -14.92 14.06
C TRP A 11 9.01 -13.45 13.63
N VAL A 12 10.19 -12.81 13.58
CA VAL A 12 10.34 -11.44 13.03
C VAL A 12 10.07 -11.45 11.53
N MET A 13 10.59 -12.45 10.81
CA MET A 13 10.38 -12.60 9.37
C MET A 13 8.90 -12.86 9.05
N LEU A 14 8.21 -13.70 9.83
CA LEU A 14 6.79 -13.97 9.63
C LEU A 14 5.88 -12.76 9.92
N ASP A 15 6.33 -11.79 10.70
CA ASP A 15 5.58 -10.55 10.96
C ASP A 15 5.84 -9.48 9.88
N SER A 16 7.10 -9.33 9.47
CA SER A 16 7.54 -8.25 8.57
C SER A 16 7.48 -8.59 7.07
N LEU A 17 7.76 -9.85 6.70
CA LEU A 17 7.80 -10.28 5.30
C LEU A 17 6.42 -10.25 4.62
N PRO A 18 5.32 -10.73 5.25
CA PRO A 18 4.01 -10.68 4.60
C PRO A 18 3.54 -9.24 4.33
N ILE A 19 3.84 -8.30 5.22
CA ILE A 19 3.51 -6.88 5.04
C ILE A 19 4.31 -6.32 3.86
N ALA A 20 5.61 -6.60 3.79
CA ALA A 20 6.46 -6.16 2.69
C ALA A 20 5.95 -6.70 1.33
N LEU A 21 5.59 -7.98 1.29
CA LEU A 21 5.05 -8.61 0.09
C LEU A 21 3.71 -7.99 -0.32
N LEU A 22 2.81 -7.76 0.64
CA LEU A 22 1.51 -7.13 0.40
C LEU A 22 1.67 -5.72 -0.18
N VAL A 23 2.60 -4.93 0.36
CA VAL A 23 2.93 -3.59 -0.15
C VAL A 23 3.42 -3.64 -1.60
N ILE A 24 4.33 -4.57 -1.92
CA ILE A 24 4.88 -4.73 -3.27
C ILE A 24 3.77 -5.11 -4.26
N ILE A 25 2.96 -6.12 -3.91
CA ILE A 25 1.86 -6.61 -4.75
C ILE A 25 0.83 -5.49 -4.98
N MET A 26 0.42 -4.79 -3.91
CA MET A 26 -0.56 -3.72 -4.02
C MET A 26 -0.07 -2.56 -4.89
N SER A 27 1.19 -2.15 -4.68
CA SER A 27 1.78 -1.06 -5.44
C SER A 27 1.89 -1.42 -6.91
N ALA A 28 2.35 -2.65 -7.21
CA ALA A 28 2.44 -3.16 -8.57
C ALA A 28 1.08 -3.24 -9.26
N TYR A 29 0.06 -3.73 -8.55
CA TYR A 29 -1.31 -3.84 -9.05
C TYR A 29 -1.87 -2.48 -9.52
N TYR A 30 -1.78 -1.45 -8.67
CA TYR A 30 -2.30 -0.13 -9.02
C TYR A 30 -1.47 0.57 -10.11
N LEU A 31 -0.14 0.49 -10.04
CA LEU A 31 0.71 1.04 -11.09
C LEU A 31 0.49 0.36 -12.43
N HIS A 32 0.29 -0.96 -12.44
CA HIS A 32 -0.04 -1.68 -13.67
C HIS A 32 -1.41 -1.28 -14.23
N LYS A 33 -2.42 -1.07 -13.37
CA LYS A 33 -3.72 -0.51 -13.78
C LYS A 33 -3.61 0.90 -14.41
N VAL A 34 -2.58 1.69 -14.06
CA VAL A 34 -2.36 3.03 -14.64
C VAL A 34 -1.56 2.96 -15.95
N TYR A 35 -0.40 2.29 -15.94
CA TYR A 35 0.55 2.36 -17.05
C TYR A 35 0.40 1.24 -18.08
N HIS A 36 -0.25 0.12 -17.71
CA HIS A 36 -0.37 -1.10 -18.53
C HIS A 36 0.98 -1.67 -19.04
N LYS A 37 2.10 -1.29 -18.41
CA LYS A 37 3.46 -1.67 -18.81
C LYS A 37 4.23 -2.24 -17.63
N TRP A 38 4.49 -3.55 -17.64
CA TRP A 38 5.16 -4.27 -16.54
C TRP A 38 6.55 -3.74 -16.21
N PHE A 39 7.34 -3.35 -17.22
CA PHE A 39 8.68 -2.76 -17.02
C PHE A 39 8.63 -1.49 -16.16
N LEU A 40 7.69 -0.57 -16.46
CA LEU A 40 7.55 0.68 -15.69
C LEU A 40 7.04 0.39 -14.28
N THR A 41 6.05 -0.50 -14.15
CA THR A 41 5.53 -0.94 -12.86
C THR A 41 6.65 -1.51 -11.97
N ALA A 42 7.42 -2.46 -12.49
CA ALA A 42 8.51 -3.09 -11.75
C ALA A 42 9.55 -2.05 -11.33
N GLY A 43 10.01 -1.21 -12.26
CA GLY A 43 10.99 -0.16 -11.99
C GLY A 43 10.55 0.79 -10.86
N ILE A 44 9.32 1.30 -10.93
CA ILE A 44 8.78 2.24 -9.93
C ILE A 44 8.64 1.57 -8.55
N VAL A 45 8.19 0.31 -8.49
CA VAL A 45 8.01 -0.40 -7.21
C VAL A 45 9.36 -0.76 -6.58
N THR A 46 10.35 -1.16 -7.36
CA THR A 46 11.66 -1.59 -6.83
C THR A 46 12.61 -0.44 -6.52
N LEU A 47 12.46 0.71 -7.19
CA LEU A 47 13.39 1.84 -7.07
C LEU A 47 13.58 2.32 -5.62
N PRO A 48 12.54 2.50 -4.78
CA PRO A 48 12.73 2.94 -3.39
C PRO A 48 13.55 1.94 -2.56
N PHE A 49 13.36 0.64 -2.77
CA PHE A 49 14.15 -0.40 -2.09
C PHE A 49 15.62 -0.35 -2.50
N ILE A 50 15.89 -0.13 -3.79
CA ILE A 50 17.26 0.00 -4.33
C ILE A 50 17.92 1.26 -3.76
N LEU A 51 17.24 2.41 -3.79
CA LEU A 51 17.78 3.69 -3.31
C LEU A 51 18.09 3.65 -1.81
N ILE A 52 17.21 3.05 -1.00
CA ILE A 52 17.42 2.92 0.44
C ILE A 52 18.55 1.94 0.75
N SER A 53 18.62 0.82 0.02
CA SER A 53 19.72 -0.14 0.16
C SER A 53 21.06 0.50 -0.22
N ALA A 54 21.11 1.21 -1.35
CA ALA A 54 22.29 1.95 -1.78
C ALA A 54 22.69 3.03 -0.77
N GLY A 55 21.72 3.77 -0.22
CA GLY A 55 21.96 4.77 0.82
C GLY A 55 22.59 4.17 2.07
N TYR A 56 22.17 2.97 2.48
CA TYR A 56 22.78 2.26 3.60
C TYR A 56 24.27 1.95 3.35
N TYR A 57 24.60 1.42 2.15
CA TYR A 57 25.98 1.08 1.80
C TYR A 57 26.87 2.30 1.58
N LEU A 58 26.35 3.36 0.94
CA LEU A 58 27.11 4.55 0.58
C LEU A 58 27.32 5.49 1.76
N PHE A 59 26.33 5.67 2.63
CA PHE A 59 26.38 6.63 3.73
C PHE A 59 26.68 6.00 5.10
N LYS A 60 26.92 4.67 5.16
CA LYS A 60 27.20 3.93 6.40
C LYS A 60 26.23 4.27 7.54
N LEU A 61 24.94 4.34 7.21
CA LEU A 61 23.89 4.68 8.18
C LEU A 61 23.89 3.66 9.34
N ASP A 62 23.66 4.16 10.56
CA ASP A 62 23.74 3.35 11.77
C ASP A 62 22.68 2.23 11.78
N VAL A 63 23.03 1.10 12.41
CA VAL A 63 22.19 -0.10 12.54
C VAL A 63 20.88 0.22 13.27
N ALA A 64 20.89 1.22 14.15
CA ALA A 64 19.72 1.69 14.90
C ALA A 64 18.62 2.29 13.99
N ASP A 65 18.98 2.87 12.84
CA ASP A 65 18.03 3.50 11.91
C ASP A 65 17.39 2.52 10.91
N LYS A 66 17.91 1.28 10.84
CA LYS A 66 17.48 0.26 9.88
C LYS A 66 15.96 -0.02 9.88
N PRO A 67 15.27 -0.15 11.03
CA PRO A 67 13.84 -0.46 11.01
C PRO A 67 13.04 0.69 10.40
N ASN A 68 13.38 1.93 10.77
CA ASN A 68 12.64 3.12 10.35
C ASN A 68 12.77 3.37 8.85
N LEU A 69 13.98 3.24 8.28
CA LEU A 69 14.19 3.35 6.83
C LEU A 69 13.49 2.22 6.06
N GLY A 70 13.44 1.01 6.61
CA GLY A 70 12.68 -0.09 6.00
C GLY A 70 11.19 0.23 5.86
N TYR A 71 10.58 0.86 6.86
CA TYR A 71 9.18 1.30 6.77
C TYR A 71 8.98 2.41 5.74
N PHE A 72 9.93 3.35 5.58
CA PHE A 72 9.86 4.32 4.48
C PHE A 72 9.94 3.66 3.11
N ALA A 73 10.80 2.64 2.95
CA ALA A 73 10.90 1.84 1.72
C ALA A 73 9.57 1.17 1.36
N MET A 74 8.82 0.74 2.37
CA MET A 74 7.51 0.12 2.19
C MET A 74 6.39 1.16 1.99
N GLY A 75 6.42 2.29 2.70
CA GLY A 75 5.37 3.31 2.65
C GLY A 75 5.33 4.09 1.34
N ILE A 76 6.49 4.42 0.77
CA ILE A 76 6.59 5.26 -0.43
C ILE A 76 5.91 4.60 -1.66
N PRO A 77 6.23 3.36 -2.06
CA PRO A 77 5.62 2.72 -3.23
C PRO A 77 4.09 2.67 -3.14
N ILE A 78 3.55 2.34 -1.97
CA ILE A 78 2.10 2.18 -1.80
C ILE A 78 1.37 3.51 -1.80
N ILE A 79 1.88 4.53 -1.09
CA ILE A 79 1.27 5.87 -1.11
C ILE A 79 1.36 6.46 -2.52
N PHE A 80 2.50 6.34 -3.19
CA PHE A 80 2.70 6.85 -4.55
C PHE A 80 1.73 6.20 -5.55
N SER A 81 1.65 4.86 -5.56
CA SER A 81 0.77 4.12 -6.47
C SER A 81 -0.71 4.42 -6.23
N LEU A 82 -1.12 4.58 -4.97
CA LEU A 82 -2.48 4.94 -4.59
C LEU A 82 -2.86 6.36 -5.04
N ILE A 83 -2.00 7.35 -4.83
CA ILE A 83 -2.25 8.73 -5.26
C ILE A 83 -2.33 8.81 -6.78
N LEU A 84 -1.40 8.16 -7.49
CA LEU A 84 -1.39 8.16 -8.95
C LEU A 84 -2.65 7.48 -9.52
N TYR A 85 -3.08 6.38 -8.91
CA TYR A 85 -4.31 5.70 -9.29
C TYR A 85 -5.57 6.53 -9.00
N LEU A 86 -5.61 7.25 -7.89
CA LEU A 86 -6.70 8.20 -7.63
C LEU A 86 -6.74 9.33 -8.66
N TYR A 87 -5.58 9.85 -9.03
CA TYR A 87 -5.47 10.88 -10.05
C TYR A 87 -6.01 10.38 -11.40
N SER A 88 -5.63 9.18 -11.83
CA SER A 88 -6.12 8.59 -13.09
C SER A 88 -7.62 8.25 -13.08
N THR A 89 -8.21 8.13 -11.89
CA THR A 89 -9.63 7.80 -11.72
C THR A 89 -10.50 9.00 -11.32
N HIS A 90 -9.97 10.24 -11.44
CA HIS A 90 -10.66 11.47 -11.04
C HIS A 90 -11.18 11.43 -9.60
N TRP A 91 -10.34 10.95 -8.67
CA TRP A 91 -10.60 10.96 -7.23
C TRP A 91 -11.86 10.20 -6.80
N LYS A 92 -12.32 9.22 -7.60
CA LYS A 92 -13.46 8.39 -7.21
C LYS A 92 -13.11 7.59 -5.96
N ASN A 93 -14.02 7.56 -4.99
CA ASN A 93 -13.84 6.87 -3.71
C ASN A 93 -12.62 7.35 -2.89
N TRP A 94 -12.14 8.58 -3.13
CA TRP A 94 -10.95 9.14 -2.46
C TRP A 94 -11.02 9.10 -0.93
N ARG A 95 -12.21 9.23 -0.34
CA ARG A 95 -12.41 9.21 1.12
C ARG A 95 -11.83 7.98 1.82
N TYR A 96 -11.91 6.81 1.19
CA TYR A 96 -11.37 5.56 1.77
C TYR A 96 -9.85 5.55 1.73
N ASN A 97 -9.28 6.07 0.65
CA ASN A 97 -7.85 6.20 0.46
C ASN A 97 -7.25 7.26 1.40
N ALA A 98 -7.88 8.43 1.50
CA ALA A 98 -7.50 9.48 2.44
C ALA A 98 -7.59 8.98 3.89
N GLY A 99 -8.68 8.30 4.26
CA GLY A 99 -8.80 7.64 5.56
C GLY A 99 -7.66 6.65 5.80
N ALA A 100 -7.37 5.77 4.83
CA ALA A 100 -6.28 4.81 4.94
C ALA A 100 -4.92 5.49 5.15
N ILE A 101 -4.63 6.57 4.42
CA ILE A 101 -3.43 7.39 4.57
C ILE A 101 -3.36 7.98 5.98
N CYS A 102 -4.44 8.59 6.47
CA CYS A 102 -4.49 9.14 7.83
C CYS A 102 -4.21 8.06 8.89
N PHE A 103 -4.82 6.88 8.77
CA PHE A 103 -4.59 5.77 9.70
C PHE A 103 -3.16 5.26 9.64
N ILE A 104 -2.53 5.12 8.46
CA ILE A 104 -1.14 4.65 8.39
C ILE A 104 -0.15 5.69 8.92
N LEU A 105 -0.40 6.99 8.71
CA LEU A 105 0.43 8.06 9.28
C LEU A 105 0.33 8.08 10.81
N ALA A 106 -0.87 7.89 11.35
CA ALA A 106 -1.07 7.74 12.79
C ALA A 106 -0.38 6.47 13.34
N ALA A 107 -0.42 5.35 12.61
CA ALA A 107 0.33 4.16 12.99
C ALA A 107 1.83 4.48 13.07
N ILE A 108 2.43 5.04 12.00
CA ILE A 108 3.85 5.42 11.95
C ILE A 108 4.21 6.33 13.12
N LEU A 109 3.37 7.30 13.46
CA LEU A 109 3.58 8.16 14.62
C LEU A 109 3.71 7.34 15.90
N PHE A 110 2.78 6.42 16.18
CA PHE A 110 2.86 5.56 17.38
C PHE A 110 4.09 4.65 17.37
N ARG A 111 4.58 4.22 16.20
CA ARG A 111 5.82 3.43 16.09
C ARG A 111 7.07 4.26 16.35
N ILE A 112 7.11 5.50 15.90
CA ILE A 112 8.20 6.42 16.21
C ILE A 112 8.20 6.73 17.71
N ILE A 113 7.02 6.95 18.30
CA ILE A 113 6.88 7.16 19.75
C ILE A 113 7.44 5.96 20.52
N ASP A 114 7.03 4.75 20.14
CA ASP A 114 7.46 3.47 20.74
C ASP A 114 8.99 3.26 20.67
N ASN A 115 9.63 3.72 19.60
CA ASN A 115 11.06 3.53 19.38
C ASN A 115 11.95 4.65 19.96
N LYS A 116 11.44 5.89 20.06
CA LYS A 116 12.26 7.09 20.40
C LYS A 116 11.98 7.64 21.79
N PHE A 117 10.81 7.39 22.36
CA PHE A 117 10.40 7.95 23.64
C PHE A 117 10.19 6.83 24.64
N ASP A 118 10.72 7.00 25.85
CA ASP A 118 10.43 6.09 26.95
C ASP A 118 9.02 6.40 27.48
N VAL A 119 8.05 5.59 27.06
CA VAL A 119 6.64 5.72 27.46
C VAL A 119 6.39 4.91 28.73
N SER A 120 7.17 5.17 29.78
CA SER A 120 7.19 4.40 31.03
C SER A 120 5.86 4.39 31.79
N PHE A 121 4.95 5.33 31.50
CA PHE A 121 3.58 5.35 32.06
C PHE A 121 2.64 4.32 31.39
N LEU A 122 2.98 3.78 30.23
CA LEU A 122 2.24 2.74 29.52
C LEU A 122 3.04 1.45 29.56
N PHE A 123 2.64 0.50 30.42
CA PHE A 123 3.31 -0.79 30.59
C PHE A 123 3.49 -1.58 29.27
N MET A 124 2.59 -1.38 28.30
CA MET A 124 2.63 -2.04 26.98
C MET A 124 3.20 -1.15 25.86
N GLY A 125 3.64 0.07 26.17
CA GLY A 125 4.07 1.07 25.18
C GLY A 125 2.95 1.53 24.24
N THR A 126 3.33 2.06 23.08
CA THR A 126 2.38 2.47 22.01
C THR A 126 2.34 1.48 20.85
N HIS A 127 3.13 0.39 20.91
CA HIS A 127 3.21 -0.62 19.86
C HIS A 127 1.87 -1.23 19.45
N TRP A 128 0.96 -1.46 20.40
CA TRP A 128 -0.37 -2.01 20.10
C TRP A 128 -1.23 -1.03 19.27
N LEU A 129 -1.05 0.28 19.44
CA LEU A 129 -1.71 1.31 18.62
C LEU A 129 -1.21 1.24 17.17
N TRP A 130 0.08 1.01 16.94
CA TRP A 130 0.60 0.77 15.59
C TRP A 130 -0.19 -0.34 14.86
N HIS A 131 -0.47 -1.47 15.54
CA HIS A 131 -1.22 -2.58 14.95
C HIS A 131 -2.68 -2.24 14.68
N ILE A 132 -3.35 -1.56 15.62
CA ILE A 132 -4.75 -1.16 15.46
C ILE A 132 -4.90 -0.21 14.27
N PHE A 133 -4.11 0.86 14.24
CA PHE A 133 -4.19 1.86 13.19
C PHE A 133 -3.78 1.27 11.82
N SER A 134 -2.78 0.39 11.78
CA SER A 134 -2.41 -0.33 10.56
C SER A 134 -3.54 -1.24 10.04
N THR A 135 -4.27 -1.89 10.95
CA THR A 135 -5.42 -2.74 10.60
C THR A 135 -6.57 -1.92 10.01
N PHE A 136 -6.91 -0.77 10.61
CA PHE A 136 -7.91 0.14 10.05
C PHE A 136 -7.51 0.70 8.68
N SER A 137 -6.24 1.06 8.51
CA SER A 137 -5.71 1.49 7.21
C SER A 137 -5.89 0.40 6.15
N ALA A 138 -5.46 -0.84 6.44
CA ALA A 138 -5.62 -1.97 5.54
C ALA A 138 -7.09 -2.26 5.22
N HIS A 139 -7.98 -2.20 6.21
CA HIS A 139 -9.41 -2.40 6.02
C HIS A 139 -10.03 -1.37 5.06
N LEU A 140 -9.66 -0.09 5.21
CA LEU A 140 -10.12 0.96 4.29
C LEU A 140 -9.59 0.79 2.87
N LEU A 141 -8.34 0.33 2.71
CA LEU A 141 -7.79 -0.01 1.40
C LEU A 141 -8.55 -1.18 0.76
N LEU A 142 -8.92 -2.21 1.53
CA LEU A 142 -9.73 -3.32 1.03
C LEU A 142 -11.12 -2.86 0.57
N ILE A 143 -11.78 -1.98 1.34
CA ILE A 143 -13.04 -1.37 0.92
C ILE A 143 -12.85 -0.57 -0.38
N PHE A 144 -11.76 0.20 -0.48
CA PHE A 144 -11.45 0.95 -1.69
C PHE A 144 -11.28 0.04 -2.91
N ILE A 145 -10.51 -1.04 -2.79
CA ILE A 145 -10.32 -2.06 -3.85
C ILE A 145 -11.67 -2.63 -4.27
N TYR A 146 -12.48 -3.09 -3.31
CA TYR A 146 -13.79 -3.69 -3.59
C TYR A 146 -14.72 -2.73 -4.34
N LEU A 147 -14.81 -1.47 -3.91
CA LEU A 147 -15.64 -0.46 -4.56
C LEU A 147 -15.12 -0.08 -5.95
N ASP A 148 -13.80 -0.05 -6.13
CA ASP A 148 -13.18 0.23 -7.42
C ASP A 148 -13.45 -0.90 -8.42
N ASP A 149 -13.24 -2.16 -8.03
CA ASP A 149 -13.49 -3.31 -8.90
C ASP A 149 -14.97 -3.43 -9.28
N LYS A 150 -15.89 -3.18 -8.32
CA LYS A 150 -17.32 -3.12 -8.60
C LYS A 150 -17.65 -2.02 -9.62
N ARG A 151 -17.04 -0.84 -9.51
CA ARG A 151 -17.21 0.26 -10.47
C ARG A 151 -16.71 -0.15 -11.86
N LEU A 152 -15.53 -0.76 -11.95
CA LEU A 152 -14.94 -1.20 -13.21
C LEU A 152 -15.80 -2.28 -13.89
N ALA A 153 -16.31 -3.25 -13.13
CA ALA A 153 -17.21 -4.28 -13.64
C ALA A 153 -18.50 -3.69 -14.23
N ILE A 154 -19.12 -2.73 -13.52
CA ILE A 154 -20.32 -2.03 -14.02
C ILE A 154 -20.00 -1.27 -15.32
N ARG A 155 -18.90 -0.50 -15.34
CA ARG A 155 -18.47 0.26 -16.52
C ARG A 155 -18.30 -0.64 -17.74
N ASN A 156 -17.59 -1.76 -17.58
CA ASN A 156 -17.31 -2.68 -18.68
C ASN A 156 -18.61 -3.29 -19.24
N LYS A 157 -19.56 -3.69 -18.37
CA LYS A 157 -20.87 -4.20 -18.80
C LYS A 157 -21.65 -3.19 -19.64
N TYR A 158 -21.62 -1.90 -19.29
CA TYR A 158 -22.24 -0.85 -20.09
C TYR A 158 -21.54 -0.66 -21.43
N THR A 159 -20.21 -0.63 -21.46
CA THR A 159 -19.42 -0.51 -22.70
C THR A 159 -19.72 -1.65 -23.68
N GLU A 160 -19.78 -2.89 -23.20
CA GLU A 160 -20.14 -4.06 -24.02
C GLU A 160 -21.57 -3.94 -24.58
N SER A 161 -22.54 -3.54 -23.76
CA SER A 161 -23.93 -3.37 -24.21
C SER A 161 -24.07 -2.30 -25.31
N MET A 162 -23.28 -1.23 -25.23
CA MET A 162 -23.30 -0.14 -26.21
C MET A 162 -22.65 -0.58 -27.54
N GLN A 163 -21.55 -1.33 -27.48
CA GLN A 163 -20.92 -1.92 -28.68
C GLN A 163 -21.84 -2.92 -29.40
N ILE A 164 -22.58 -3.75 -28.66
CA ILE A 164 -23.56 -4.67 -29.24
C ILE A 164 -24.67 -3.89 -29.93
N GLY A 165 -25.21 -2.85 -29.28
CA GLY A 165 -26.24 -1.98 -29.87
C GLY A 165 -25.79 -1.31 -31.18
N ASP A 166 -24.58 -0.76 -31.21
CA ASP A 166 -23.99 -0.12 -32.39
C ASP A 166 -23.72 -1.11 -33.52
N SER A 167 -23.33 -2.36 -33.21
CA SER A 167 -23.14 -3.40 -34.22
C SER A 167 -24.47 -3.81 -34.88
N PHE A 168 -25.55 -3.89 -34.09
CA PHE A 168 -26.87 -4.28 -34.56
C PHE A 168 -27.62 -3.18 -35.32
N SER A 169 -27.29 -1.90 -35.07
CA SER A 169 -27.80 -0.79 -35.86
C SER A 169 -27.13 -0.74 -37.25
N ARG A 170 -25.81 -0.92 -37.31
CA ARG A 170 -25.04 -0.95 -38.57
C ARG A 170 -25.44 -2.10 -39.49
N SER A 171 -25.76 -3.28 -38.95
CA SER A 171 -26.20 -4.44 -39.75
C SER A 171 -27.62 -4.30 -40.33
N ARG A 172 -28.43 -3.35 -39.86
CA ARG A 172 -29.78 -3.08 -40.40
C ARG A 172 -29.81 -1.97 -41.44
N THR A 173 -28.74 -1.19 -41.56
CA THR A 173 -28.61 -0.07 -42.52
C THR A 173 -27.77 -0.42 -43.74
N ALA A 174 -27.24 -1.64 -43.84
CA ALA A 174 -26.51 -2.18 -44.98
C ALA A 174 -27.40 -3.18 -45.74
#